data_AF-A0A645CWP7-F1
#
_entry.id   AF-A0A645CWP7-F1
#
_cell.length_a   1.000
_cell.length_b   1.000
_cell.length_c   1.000
_cell.angle_alpha   90.00
_cell.angle_beta   90.00
_cell.angle_gamma   90.00
#
_symmetry.space_group_name_H-M   'P 1'
#
loop_
_entity.id
_entity.type
_entity.pdbx_description
1 polymer ?
#
loop_
_entity_poly.entity_id
_entity_poly.type
_entity_poly.pdbx_seq_one_letter_code
_entity_poly.pdbx_strand_id
1 'polypeptide(L)'
;MDAAIAHITDFGTGHSECIVTENEKTAKYFMEHVDAAAVYHNASTRFTDGGEFGLGAEIGISTQKLHARGPMGLQELTSYKYMVFGNGQIR
;
A
#
# COMPACT_ATOMS: atom_id res chain seq x y z
N MET A 1 13.81 10.51 -14.50
CA MET A 1 13.04 9.62 -13.62
C MET A 1 13.51 9.79 -12.18
N ASP A 2 14.81 9.63 -11.91
CA ASP A 2 15.35 9.73 -10.54
C ASP A 2 15.00 11.04 -9.82
N ALA A 3 15.04 12.18 -10.52
CA ALA A 3 14.63 13.47 -9.95
C ALA A 3 13.15 13.50 -9.51
N ALA A 4 12.26 12.81 -10.24
CA ALA A 4 10.84 12.74 -9.87
C ALA A 4 10.64 11.85 -8.65
N ILE A 5 11.32 10.70 -8.59
CA ILE A 5 11.29 9.80 -7.43
C ILE A 5 11.86 10.53 -6.21
N ALA A 6 13.01 11.19 -6.33
CA ALA A 6 13.62 11.95 -5.24
C ALA A 6 12.68 13.03 -4.69
N HIS A 7 12.02 13.78 -5.57
CA HIS A 7 11.03 14.78 -5.15
C HIS A 7 9.86 14.14 -4.37
N ILE A 8 9.32 13.02 -4.86
CA ILE A 8 8.23 12.30 -4.17
C ILE A 8 8.71 11.74 -2.83
N THR A 9 9.94 11.23 -2.76
CA THR A 9 10.52 10.72 -1.51
C THR A 9 10.68 11.82 -0.47
N ASP A 10 11.11 13.02 -0.88
CA ASP A 10 11.40 14.12 0.04
C ASP A 10 10.14 14.88 0.49
N PHE A 11 9.13 14.98 -0.39
CA PHE A 11 7.97 15.86 -0.18
C PHE A 11 6.61 15.15 -0.18
N GLY A 12 6.55 13.91 -0.67
CA GLY A 12 5.34 13.10 -0.65
C GLY A 12 4.98 12.70 0.79
N THR A 13 3.69 12.49 1.02
CA THR A 13 3.17 12.04 2.33
C THR A 13 3.06 10.51 2.43
N GLY A 14 3.50 9.79 1.40
CA GLY A 14 3.39 8.34 1.30
C GLY A 14 1.95 7.84 1.11
N HIS A 15 1.04 8.69 0.61
CA HIS A 15 -0.37 8.35 0.38
C HIS A 15 -0.59 7.70 -0.99
N SER A 16 -0.60 8.48 -2.06
CA SER A 16 -0.89 8.01 -3.42
C SER A 16 -0.01 8.74 -4.42
N GLU A 17 0.70 7.99 -5.26
CA GLU A 17 1.61 8.55 -6.26
C GLU A 17 1.37 7.90 -7.61
N CYS A 18 1.55 8.63 -8.71
CA CYS A 18 1.26 8.11 -10.03
C CYS A 18 2.31 8.53 -11.05
N ILE A 19 2.61 7.61 -11.95
CA ILE A 19 3.34 7.88 -13.18
C ILE A 19 2.42 7.73 -14.40
N VAL A 20 2.51 8.69 -15.32
CA VAL A 20 1.91 8.60 -16.66
C VAL A 20 3.03 8.41 -17.68
N THR A 21 3.11 7.24 -18.30
CA THR A 21 4.15 6.88 -19.29
C THR A 21 3.72 5.70 -20.15
N GLU A 22 4.15 5.65 -21.40
CA GLU A 22 4.01 4.47 -22.28
C GLU A 22 5.23 3.53 -22.18
N ASN A 23 6.34 4.01 -21.61
CA ASN A 23 7.54 3.19 -21.44
C ASN A 23 7.40 2.27 -20.22
N GLU A 24 7.24 0.97 -20.47
CA GLU A 24 7.08 -0.05 -19.43
C GLU A 24 8.26 -0.16 -18.47
N LYS A 25 9.50 0.02 -18.95
CA LYS A 25 10.69 -0.03 -18.08
C LYS A 25 10.69 1.13 -17.09
N THR A 26 10.31 2.31 -17.57
CA THR A 26 10.18 3.51 -16.74
C THR A 26 9.03 3.37 -15.74
N ALA A 27 7.89 2.82 -16.15
CA ALA A 27 6.77 2.53 -15.27
C ALA A 27 7.18 1.57 -14.15
N LYS A 28 7.76 0.42 -14.52
CA LYS A 28 8.24 -0.58 -13.57
C LYS A 28 9.22 0.02 -12.55
N TYR A 29 10.20 0.78 -13.02
CA TYR A 29 11.18 1.42 -12.15
C TYR A 29 10.51 2.38 -11.15
N PHE A 30 9.58 3.22 -11.59
CA PHE A 30 8.83 4.11 -10.69
C PHE A 30 8.00 3.33 -9.65
N MET A 31 7.27 2.30 -10.09
CA MET A 31 6.42 1.48 -9.22
C MET A 31 7.22 0.73 -8.14
N GLU A 32 8.47 0.36 -8.42
CA GLU A 32 9.36 -0.34 -7.47
C GLU A 32 10.06 0.61 -6.48
N HIS A 33 10.28 1.87 -6.86
CA HIS A 33 11.13 2.81 -6.10
C HIS A 33 10.36 3.91 -5.38
N VAL A 34 9.08 4.15 -5.70
CA VAL A 34 8.22 5.08 -4.97
C VAL A 34 7.57 4.37 -3.78
N ASP A 35 7.82 4.87 -2.58
CA ASP A 35 7.33 4.29 -1.33
C ASP A 35 6.06 5.00 -0.82
N ALA A 36 4.92 4.70 -1.42
CA ALA A 36 3.61 5.19 -1.02
C ALA A 36 2.63 4.04 -0.72
N ALA A 37 1.48 4.35 -0.10
CA ALA A 37 0.46 3.36 0.20
C ALA A 37 -0.20 2.79 -1.07
N ALA A 38 -0.33 3.59 -2.12
CA ALA A 38 -0.69 3.13 -3.46
C ALA A 38 0.16 3.84 -4.52
N VAL A 39 0.71 3.08 -5.47
CA VAL A 39 1.45 3.61 -6.62
C VAL A 39 0.73 3.19 -7.90
N TYR A 40 0.53 4.13 -8.80
CA TYR A 40 -0.25 3.92 -10.03
C TYR A 40 0.59 4.12 -11.29
N HIS A 41 0.28 3.32 -12.31
CA HIS A 41 0.74 3.53 -13.67
C HIS A 41 -0.47 3.80 -14.56
N ASN A 42 -0.51 4.97 -15.19
CA ASN A 42 -1.57 5.39 -16.12
C ASN A 42 -3.01 5.31 -15.53
N ALA A 43 -3.14 5.54 -14.22
CA ALA A 43 -4.42 5.57 -13.52
C ALA A 43 -4.46 6.72 -12.51
N SER A 44 -5.64 7.31 -12.28
CA SER A 44 -5.80 8.43 -11.37
C SER A 44 -5.49 8.03 -9.91
N THR A 45 -4.83 8.91 -9.15
CA THR A 45 -4.62 8.71 -7.71
C THR A 45 -5.93 8.75 -6.91
N ARG A 46 -7.03 9.23 -7.51
CA ARG A 46 -8.37 9.20 -6.91
C ARG A 46 -8.90 7.80 -6.63
N PHE A 47 -8.33 6.77 -7.25
CA PHE A 47 -8.70 5.37 -7.00
C PHE A 47 -8.17 4.81 -5.67
N THR A 48 -7.42 5.59 -4.87
CA THR A 48 -7.05 5.16 -3.51
C THR A 48 -8.26 5.31 -2.59
N ASP A 49 -9.10 4.28 -2.60
CA ASP A 49 -10.37 4.20 -1.88
C ASP A 49 -10.72 2.71 -1.70
N GLY A 50 -11.24 2.33 -0.54
CA GLY A 50 -11.55 0.95 -0.22
C GLY A 50 -12.68 0.37 -1.07
N GLY A 51 -13.65 1.18 -1.50
CA GLY A 51 -14.68 0.77 -2.45
C GLY A 51 -14.10 0.44 -3.82
N GLU A 52 -13.27 1.34 -4.35
CA GLU A 52 -12.57 1.15 -5.63
C GLU A 52 -11.58 -0.04 -5.60
N PHE A 53 -10.98 -0.33 -4.44
CA PHE A 53 -10.08 -1.47 -4.23
C PHE A 53 -10.82 -2.79 -3.90
N GLY A 54 -12.15 -2.78 -3.86
CA GLY A 54 -12.96 -3.98 -3.65
C GLY A 54 -13.03 -4.47 -2.20
N LEU A 55 -12.69 -3.62 -1.22
CA LEU A 55 -12.82 -3.90 0.21
C LEU A 55 -14.27 -3.75 0.71
N GLY A 56 -15.14 -3.13 -0.10
CA GLY A 56 -16.56 -2.90 0.17
C GLY A 56 -16.84 -1.73 1.11
N ALA A 57 -15.98 -1.50 2.10
CA ALA A 57 -15.99 -0.32 2.96
C ALA A 57 -14.55 0.00 3.42
N GLU A 58 -14.34 1.24 3.87
CA GLU A 58 -13.10 1.65 4.54
C GLU A 58 -13.38 2.38 5.85
N ILE A 59 -12.49 2.19 6.83
CA ILE A 59 -12.43 3.06 8.02
C ILE A 59 -11.63 4.35 7.74
N GLY A 60 -10.73 4.28 6.77
CA GLY A 60 -9.85 5.35 6.33
C GLY A 60 -8.61 4.78 5.62
N ILE A 61 -7.66 5.67 5.30
CA ILE A 61 -6.45 5.32 4.55
C ILE A 61 -5.22 5.53 5.44
N SER A 62 -4.42 4.48 5.62
CA SER A 62 -3.17 4.53 6.38
C SER A 62 -1.98 4.77 5.46
N THR A 63 -1.14 5.74 5.81
CA THR A 63 0.18 5.95 5.18
C THR A 63 1.32 5.33 5.98
N GLN A 64 1.03 4.71 7.14
CA GLN A 64 2.04 4.09 7.98
C GLN A 64 2.49 2.75 7.39
N LYS A 65 3.72 2.34 7.73
CA LYS A 65 4.30 1.08 7.24
C LYS A 65 3.94 -0.15 8.06
N LEU A 66 3.54 0.03 9.32
CA LEU A 66 3.29 -1.07 10.24
C LEU A 66 1.79 -1.43 10.26
N HIS A 67 1.50 -2.73 10.27
CA HIS A 67 0.16 -3.33 10.30
C HIS A 67 -0.67 -3.11 9.01
N ALA A 68 -1.28 -1.94 8.84
CA ALA A 68 -2.17 -1.65 7.73
C ALA A 68 -1.68 -0.44 6.94
N ARG A 69 -1.68 -0.53 5.61
CA ARG A 69 -1.21 0.51 4.68
C ARG A 69 -2.10 0.54 3.44
N GLY A 70 -2.55 1.74 3.08
CA GLY A 70 -3.60 1.94 2.07
C GLY A 70 -4.99 1.99 2.69
N PRO A 71 -6.05 1.86 1.87
CA PRO A 71 -7.42 1.74 2.36
C PRO A 71 -7.55 0.57 3.34
N MET A 72 -8.13 0.83 4.52
CA MET A 72 -8.27 -0.16 5.59
C MET A 72 -9.70 -0.70 5.65
N GLY A 73 -9.86 -1.97 5.31
CA GLY A 73 -11.12 -2.70 5.39
C GLY A 73 -11.26 -3.46 6.71
N LEU A 74 -12.10 -4.50 6.72
CA LEU A 74 -12.38 -5.28 7.92
C LEU A 74 -11.16 -6.05 8.43
N GLN A 75 -10.32 -6.57 7.52
CA GLN A 75 -9.15 -7.38 7.89
C GLN A 75 -8.12 -6.55 8.66
N GLU A 76 -7.95 -5.29 8.27
CA GLU A 76 -7.03 -4.34 8.90
C GLU A 76 -7.47 -3.96 10.34
N LEU A 77 -8.68 -4.32 10.76
CA LEU A 77 -9.16 -4.16 12.14
C LEU A 77 -9.07 -5.44 12.97
N THR A 78 -8.44 -6.48 12.43
CA THR A 78 -8.24 -7.74 13.13
C THR A 78 -6.81 -7.89 13.64
N SER A 79 -6.64 -8.79 14.61
CA SER A 79 -5.33 -9.30 15.02
C SER A 79 -5.37 -10.82 14.93
N TYR A 80 -4.22 -11.46 14.96
CA TYR A 80 -4.11 -12.91 14.96
C TYR A 80 -3.56 -13.38 16.31
N LYS A 81 -3.86 -14.64 16.65
CA LYS A 81 -3.28 -15.31 17.81
C LYS A 81 -2.89 -16.73 17.42
N TYR A 82 -1.89 -17.27 18.09
CA TYR A 82 -1.56 -18.68 17.96
C TYR A 82 -2.46 -19.50 18.88
N MET A 83 -2.96 -20.62 18.34
CA MET A 83 -3.68 -21.62 19.10
C MET A 83 -2.89 -22.93 19.02
N VAL A 84 -2.43 -23.41 20.17
CA VAL A 84 -1.60 -24.62 20.27
C VAL A 84 -2.34 -25.65 21.12
N PHE A 85 -2.56 -26.83 20.54
CA PHE A 85 -3.25 -27.94 21.20
C PHE A 85 -2.24 -29.01 21.59
N GLY A 86 -2.15 -29.27 22.89
CA GLY A 86 -1.16 -30.17 23.47
C GLY A 86 -1.69 -31.57 23.80
N ASN A 87 -0.79 -32.57 23.89
CA ASN A 87 -1.09 -33.87 24.51
C ASN A 87 0.04 -34.46 25.39
N GLY A 88 1.13 -33.71 25.64
CA GLY A 88 2.27 -34.22 26.41
C GLY A 88 3.61 -33.62 26.02
N GLN A 89 3.62 -32.43 25.41
CA GLN A 89 4.81 -31.77 24.95
C GLN A 89 5.66 -31.32 26.14
N ILE A 90 6.95 -31.65 26.09
CA ILE A 90 7.98 -31.10 26.97
C ILE A 90 8.73 -30.06 26.12
N ARG A 91 9.11 -28.94 26.74
CA ARG A 91 9.77 -27.80 26.09
C ARG A 91 11.20 -28.13 25.67
#